data_AF-G8SIP3-F1
#
_entry.id   AF-G8SIP3-F1
#
_cell.length_a   1.000
_cell.length_b   1.000
_cell.length_c   1.000
_cell.angle_alpha   90.00
_cell.angle_beta   90.00
_cell.angle_gamma   90.00
#
_symmetry.space_group_name_H-M   'P 1'
#
loop_
_entity.id
_entity.type
_entity.pdbx_description
1 polymer ?
#
loop_
_entity_poly.entity_id
_entity_poly.type
_entity_poly.pdbx_seq_one_letter_code
_entity_poly.pdbx_strand_id
1 'polypeptide(L)'
;MLTGLLRRISRIPGMVRRATVIPMLVRAGIALCGLFAIAVAWPIELVASQFVVPLVLVALWPAFAPRGRAATFAALVVVAGWIVDTSGYDSRIALWRVLSLATLLYLGHTLTALAAVLPYDAVVNLEVPGLWLGRAGIVVLISAVLTVLALGLTADLDGDAFQLATLVGLAAATGVTMLLVRLTRRS
;
A
#
# COMPACT_ATOMS: atom_id res chain seq x y z
N MET A 1 16.74 -33.22 35.90
CA MET A 1 15.53 -32.63 35.28
C MET A 1 15.51 -31.09 35.33
N LEU A 2 15.84 -30.46 36.46
CA LEU A 2 15.92 -28.98 36.59
C LEU A 2 16.93 -28.27 35.66
N THR A 3 18.06 -28.92 35.35
CA THR A 3 19.11 -28.36 34.48
C THR A 3 18.72 -28.28 33.00
N GLY A 4 17.79 -29.13 32.53
CA GLY A 4 17.24 -29.07 31.17
C GLY A 4 16.23 -27.94 30.98
N LEU A 5 15.43 -27.65 32.02
CA LEU A 5 14.50 -26.52 32.05
C LEU A 5 15.24 -25.19 32.09
N LEU A 6 16.31 -25.07 32.89
CA LEU A 6 17.13 -23.85 32.95
C LEU A 6 17.89 -23.57 31.63
N ARG A 7 18.33 -24.60 30.90
CA ARG A 7 18.92 -24.45 29.56
C ARG A 7 17.90 -24.04 28.49
N ARG A 8 16.63 -24.45 28.63
CA ARG A 8 15.54 -23.97 27.76
C ARG A 8 15.21 -22.51 28.06
N ILE A 9 15.16 -22.13 29.33
CA ILE A 9 14.84 -20.77 29.77
C ILE A 9 15.96 -19.78 29.45
N SER A 10 17.23 -20.17 29.53
CA SER A 10 18.37 -19.30 29.16
C SER A 10 18.57 -19.11 27.66
N ARG A 11 17.93 -19.93 26.82
CA ARG A 11 17.90 -19.74 25.35
C ARG A 11 16.80 -18.80 24.86
N ILE A 12 15.80 -18.51 25.69
CA ILE A 12 14.70 -17.59 25.37
C ILE A 12 15.20 -16.14 25.22
N PRO A 13 16.03 -15.56 26.12
CA PRO A 13 16.44 -14.17 25.97
C PRO A 13 17.36 -13.92 24.76
N GLY A 14 18.12 -14.92 24.31
CA GLY A 14 18.95 -14.80 23.10
C GLY A 14 18.16 -14.84 21.79
N MET A 15 17.04 -15.54 21.77
CA MET A 15 16.13 -15.67 20.62
C MET A 15 15.15 -14.50 20.53
N VAL A 16 14.69 -13.99 21.68
CA VAL A 16 13.81 -12.81 21.78
C VAL A 16 14.56 -11.51 21.51
N ARG A 17 15.86 -11.42 21.83
CA ARG A 17 16.68 -10.22 21.50
C ARG A 17 17.20 -10.20 20.05
N ARG A 18 17.08 -11.32 19.34
CA ARG A 18 17.28 -11.42 17.87
C ARG A 18 15.96 -11.37 17.09
N ALA A 19 14.84 -11.09 17.77
CA ALA A 19 13.56 -10.77 17.15
C ALA A 19 13.58 -9.32 16.61
N THR A 20 14.34 -9.13 15.54
CA THR A 20 13.92 -8.45 14.31
C THR A 20 13.00 -7.22 14.43
N VAL A 21 13.53 -6.12 14.97
CA VAL A 21 12.92 -4.77 14.93
C VAL A 21 12.47 -4.38 13.52
N ILE A 22 13.22 -4.78 12.49
CA ILE A 22 12.96 -4.39 11.09
C ILE A 22 11.69 -5.03 10.51
N PRO A 23 11.51 -6.37 10.50
CA PRO A 23 10.25 -6.99 10.12
C PRO A 23 9.03 -6.41 10.84
N MET A 24 9.16 -6.05 12.13
CA MET A 24 8.09 -5.44 12.89
C MET A 24 7.79 -4.00 12.41
N LEU A 25 8.83 -3.19 12.16
CA LEU A 25 8.68 -1.86 11.57
C LEU A 25 8.03 -1.91 10.17
N VAL A 26 8.41 -2.86 9.33
CA VAL A 26 7.81 -3.02 8.00
C VAL A 26 6.32 -3.36 8.12
N ARG A 27 5.95 -4.29 9.01
CA ARG A 27 4.54 -4.62 9.26
C ARG A 27 3.74 -3.45 9.83
N ALA A 28 4.32 -2.70 10.75
CA ALA A 28 3.72 -1.47 11.26
C ALA A 28 3.52 -0.45 10.13
N GLY A 29 4.50 -0.29 9.24
CA GLY A 29 4.38 0.56 8.06
C GLY A 29 3.24 0.14 7.13
N ILE A 30 3.11 -1.16 6.86
CA ILE A 30 2.00 -1.72 6.06
C ILE A 30 0.65 -1.37 6.71
N ALA A 31 0.51 -1.63 8.01
CA ALA A 31 -0.69 -1.36 8.78
C ALA A 31 -1.05 0.14 8.74
N LEU A 32 -0.08 1.02 9.00
CA LEU A 32 -0.28 2.47 8.96
C LEU A 32 -0.70 2.96 7.57
N CYS A 33 -0.05 2.46 6.50
CA CYS A 33 -0.43 2.80 5.14
C CYS A 33 -1.88 2.38 4.85
N GLY A 34 -2.27 1.16 5.23
CA GLY A 34 -3.63 0.66 5.06
C GLY A 34 -4.66 1.48 5.84
N LEU A 35 -4.39 1.79 7.10
CA LEU A 35 -5.28 2.57 7.97
C LEU A 35 -5.47 3.99 7.44
N PHE A 36 -4.39 4.69 7.09
CA PHE A 36 -4.49 6.03 6.51
C PHE A 36 -5.16 6.03 5.14
N ALA A 37 -4.93 4.99 4.32
CA ALA A 37 -5.59 4.88 3.02
C ALA A 37 -7.11 4.74 3.19
N ILE A 38 -7.58 3.91 4.12
CA ILE A 38 -9.00 3.81 4.45
C ILE A 38 -9.54 5.13 4.99
N ALA A 39 -8.83 5.77 5.92
CA ALA A 39 -9.27 7.03 6.52
C ALA A 39 -9.40 8.17 5.51
N VAL A 40 -8.54 8.22 4.48
CA VAL A 40 -8.62 9.23 3.42
C VAL A 40 -9.68 8.89 2.37
N ALA A 41 -9.91 7.59 2.12
CA ALA A 41 -10.80 7.14 1.06
C ALA A 41 -12.28 7.06 1.48
N TRP A 42 -12.57 6.68 2.70
CA TRP A 42 -13.95 6.43 3.15
C TRP A 42 -14.61 7.70 3.74
N PRO A 43 -15.92 7.87 3.55
CA PRO A 43 -16.66 8.98 4.13
C PRO A 43 -16.65 8.89 5.66
N ILE A 44 -16.56 10.05 6.32
CA ILE A 44 -16.39 10.13 7.78
C ILE A 44 -17.59 9.52 8.52
N GLU A 45 -18.78 9.57 7.92
CA GLU A 45 -20.02 9.00 8.43
C GLU A 45 -19.92 7.48 8.57
N LEU A 46 -19.28 6.81 7.59
CA LEU A 46 -19.08 5.36 7.62
C LEU A 46 -17.92 4.98 8.53
N VAL A 47 -16.85 5.77 8.56
CA VAL A 47 -15.69 5.56 9.45
C VAL A 47 -16.05 5.80 10.91
N ALA A 48 -16.99 6.68 11.22
CA ALA A 48 -17.49 6.92 12.58
C ALA A 48 -18.57 5.92 13.02
N SER A 49 -18.94 4.96 12.16
CA SER A 49 -20.00 3.98 12.41
C SER A 49 -19.47 2.59 12.79
N GLN A 50 -20.37 1.63 12.96
CA GLN A 50 -20.06 0.21 13.15
C GLN A 50 -19.23 -0.41 12.00
N PHE A 51 -19.23 0.18 10.80
CA PHE A 51 -18.45 -0.31 9.67
C PHE A 51 -16.94 -0.07 9.81
N VAL A 52 -16.50 0.71 10.80
CA VAL A 52 -15.07 0.93 11.04
C VAL A 52 -14.31 -0.35 11.37
N VAL A 53 -14.96 -1.28 12.10
CA VAL A 53 -14.33 -2.53 12.53
C VAL A 53 -13.91 -3.39 11.33
N PRO A 54 -14.82 -3.77 10.40
CA PRO A 54 -14.41 -4.54 9.22
C PRO A 54 -13.42 -3.78 8.35
N LEU A 55 -13.52 -2.45 8.23
CA LEU A 55 -12.56 -1.64 7.49
C LEU A 55 -11.15 -1.73 8.09
N VAL A 56 -11.02 -1.56 9.41
CA VAL A 56 -9.75 -1.71 10.12
C VAL A 56 -9.18 -3.11 9.94
N LEU A 57 -10.01 -4.16 10.02
CA LEU A 57 -9.56 -5.52 9.78
C LEU A 57 -9.00 -5.71 8.37
N VAL A 58 -9.65 -5.14 7.35
CA VAL A 58 -9.16 -5.16 5.97
C VAL A 58 -7.85 -4.37 5.83
N ALA A 59 -7.72 -3.19 6.45
CA ALA A 59 -6.48 -2.41 6.43
C ALA A 59 -5.31 -3.13 7.10
N LEU A 60 -5.56 -3.89 8.16
CA LEU A 60 -4.54 -4.61 8.91
C LEU A 60 -4.16 -5.96 8.28
N TRP A 61 -5.07 -6.58 7.52
CA TRP A 61 -4.85 -7.89 6.91
C TRP A 61 -3.50 -8.01 6.18
N PRO A 62 -3.07 -7.08 5.31
CA PRO A 62 -1.82 -7.21 4.58
C PRO A 62 -0.58 -7.22 5.49
N ALA A 63 -0.67 -6.64 6.69
CA ALA A 63 0.42 -6.66 7.67
C ALA A 63 0.62 -8.04 8.32
N PHE A 64 -0.45 -8.85 8.41
CA PHE A 64 -0.39 -10.21 8.94
C PHE A 64 -0.04 -11.24 7.87
N ALA A 65 -0.58 -11.08 6.65
CA ALA A 65 -0.40 -12.00 5.53
C ALA A 65 0.17 -11.29 4.28
N PRO A 66 1.46 -10.89 4.28
CA PRO A 66 2.05 -10.12 3.17
C PRO A 66 2.21 -10.94 1.88
N ARG A 67 2.29 -12.29 1.96
CA ARG A 67 2.56 -13.18 0.81
C ARG A 67 1.31 -13.55 -0.01
N GLY A 68 0.24 -12.78 0.06
CA GLY A 68 -1.06 -13.16 -0.52
C GLY A 68 -1.80 -12.03 -1.23
N ARG A 69 -3.05 -12.32 -1.60
CA ARG A 69 -3.98 -11.38 -2.25
C ARG A 69 -4.48 -10.27 -1.33
N ALA A 70 -4.05 -10.27 -0.07
CA ALA A 70 -4.47 -9.35 0.97
C ALA A 70 -4.23 -7.88 0.58
N ALA A 71 -3.01 -7.56 0.10
CA ALA A 71 -2.66 -6.20 -0.30
C ALA A 71 -3.55 -5.69 -1.45
N THR A 72 -3.80 -6.54 -2.44
CA THR A 72 -4.68 -6.22 -3.57
C THR A 72 -6.13 -6.04 -3.11
N PHE A 73 -6.63 -6.93 -2.26
CA PHE A 73 -7.99 -6.82 -1.73
C PHE A 73 -8.17 -5.53 -0.92
N ALA A 74 -7.23 -5.21 -0.03
CA ALA A 74 -7.25 -3.95 0.73
C ALA A 74 -7.21 -2.73 -0.19
N ALA A 75 -6.37 -2.74 -1.24
CA ALA A 75 -6.33 -1.67 -2.23
C ALA A 75 -7.68 -1.51 -2.97
N LEU A 76 -8.33 -2.60 -3.35
CA LEU A 76 -9.66 -2.55 -3.96
C LEU A 76 -10.71 -1.97 -3.02
N VAL A 77 -10.66 -2.29 -1.72
CA VAL A 77 -11.57 -1.73 -0.72
C VAL A 77 -11.34 -0.24 -0.52
N VAL A 78 -10.09 0.23 -0.56
CA VAL A 78 -9.76 1.66 -0.54
C VAL A 78 -10.33 2.36 -1.78
N VAL A 79 -10.13 1.80 -2.98
CA VAL A 79 -10.66 2.38 -4.22
C VAL A 79 -12.18 2.39 -4.22
N ALA A 80 -12.84 1.34 -3.73
CA ALA A 80 -14.29 1.29 -3.60
C ALA A 80 -14.79 2.38 -2.63
N GLY A 81 -14.13 2.56 -1.48
CA GLY A 81 -14.43 3.64 -0.55
C GLY A 81 -14.33 5.02 -1.19
N TRP A 82 -13.26 5.27 -1.94
CA TRP A 82 -13.05 6.53 -2.67
C TRP A 82 -14.17 6.81 -3.69
N ILE A 83 -14.60 5.78 -4.43
CA ILE A 83 -15.70 5.91 -5.39
C ILE A 83 -16.99 6.23 -4.63
N VAL A 84 -17.30 5.50 -3.56
CA VAL A 84 -18.50 5.74 -2.75
C VAL A 84 -18.51 7.16 -2.16
N ASP A 85 -17.39 7.64 -1.66
CA ASP A 85 -17.26 8.99 -1.11
C ASP A 85 -17.46 10.08 -2.17
N THR A 86 -16.85 9.92 -3.35
CA THR A 86 -16.93 10.94 -4.41
C THR A 86 -18.21 10.90 -5.22
N SER A 87 -18.83 9.72 -5.43
CA SER A 87 -20.07 9.58 -6.21
C SER A 87 -21.34 9.49 -5.38
N GLY A 88 -21.24 9.05 -4.12
CA GLY A 88 -22.40 8.82 -3.24
C GLY A 88 -22.57 9.89 -2.17
N TYR A 89 -21.50 10.54 -1.74
CA TYR A 89 -21.51 11.60 -0.72
C TYR A 89 -21.12 12.98 -1.28
N ASP A 90 -20.99 13.11 -2.61
CA ASP A 90 -20.62 14.36 -3.32
C ASP A 90 -19.36 15.05 -2.75
N SER A 91 -18.46 14.25 -2.18
CA SER A 91 -17.23 14.74 -1.58
C SER A 91 -16.31 15.31 -2.65
N ARG A 92 -15.72 16.48 -2.39
CA ARG A 92 -14.88 17.15 -3.39
C ARG A 92 -13.63 16.32 -3.68
N ILE A 93 -13.37 16.12 -4.98
CA ILE A 93 -12.11 15.56 -5.49
C ILE A 93 -11.02 16.61 -5.30
N ALA A 94 -10.23 16.46 -4.25
CA ALA A 94 -9.11 17.34 -3.96
C ALA A 94 -7.78 16.67 -4.35
N LEU A 95 -6.86 17.43 -4.95
CA LEU A 95 -5.56 16.93 -5.40
C LEU A 95 -4.77 16.25 -4.28
N TRP A 96 -4.76 16.84 -3.09
CA TRP A 96 -4.04 16.28 -1.94
C TRP A 96 -4.56 14.87 -1.60
N ARG A 97 -5.87 14.63 -1.69
CA ARG A 97 -6.47 13.32 -1.40
C ARG A 97 -6.01 12.27 -2.40
N VAL A 98 -6.03 12.62 -3.70
CA VAL A 98 -5.56 11.74 -4.78
C VAL A 98 -4.08 11.40 -4.59
N LEU A 99 -3.24 12.40 -4.31
CA LEU A 99 -1.82 12.19 -4.08
C LEU A 99 -1.55 11.37 -2.82
N SER A 100 -2.28 11.62 -1.72
CA SER A 100 -2.19 10.81 -0.50
C SER A 100 -2.56 9.36 -0.76
N LEU A 101 -3.68 9.09 -1.45
CA LEU A 101 -4.08 7.71 -1.77
C LEU A 101 -3.09 7.01 -2.69
N ALA A 102 -2.62 7.67 -3.74
CA ALA A 102 -1.61 7.12 -4.63
C ALA A 102 -0.33 6.76 -3.86
N THR A 103 0.12 7.65 -2.99
CA THR A 103 1.31 7.45 -2.15
C THR A 103 1.13 6.30 -1.17
N LEU A 104 0.02 6.28 -0.43
CA LEU A 104 -0.26 5.29 0.61
C LEU A 104 -0.45 3.90 0.02
N LEU A 105 -1.16 3.78 -1.10
CA LEU A 105 -1.35 2.51 -1.80
C LEU A 105 -0.04 1.99 -2.40
N TYR A 106 0.77 2.87 -2.99
CA TYR A 106 2.09 2.50 -3.52
C TYR A 106 3.05 2.05 -2.41
N LEU A 107 3.16 2.82 -1.33
CA LEU A 107 3.97 2.45 -0.17
C LEU A 107 3.48 1.16 0.48
N GLY A 108 2.17 1.02 0.70
CA GLY A 108 1.58 -0.21 1.25
C GLY A 108 1.91 -1.43 0.39
N HIS A 109 1.70 -1.34 -0.92
CA HIS A 109 2.00 -2.43 -1.84
C HIS A 109 3.49 -2.81 -1.83
N THR A 110 4.37 -1.82 -1.96
CA THR A 110 5.81 -2.05 -2.01
C THR A 110 6.34 -2.58 -0.67
N LEU A 111 5.81 -2.11 0.48
CA LEU A 111 6.13 -2.66 1.80
C LEU A 111 5.64 -4.11 1.95
N THR A 112 4.47 -4.47 1.43
CA THR A 112 4.01 -5.87 1.44
C THR A 112 4.92 -6.77 0.61
N ALA A 113 5.39 -6.30 -0.55
CA ALA A 113 6.35 -7.01 -1.36
C ALA A 113 7.69 -7.19 -0.63
N LEU A 114 8.18 -6.14 0.06
CA LEU A 114 9.39 -6.22 0.88
C LEU A 114 9.23 -7.23 2.03
N ALA A 115 8.10 -7.19 2.74
CA ALA A 115 7.78 -8.14 3.81
C ALA A 115 7.65 -9.59 3.31
N ALA A 116 7.25 -9.79 2.05
CA ALA A 116 7.18 -11.10 1.42
C ALA A 116 8.57 -11.70 1.09
N VAL A 117 9.60 -10.87 0.97
CA VAL A 117 10.98 -11.33 0.67
C VAL A 117 11.86 -11.39 1.92
N LEU A 118 11.52 -10.64 2.97
CA LEU A 118 12.30 -10.59 4.20
C LEU A 118 12.25 -11.92 4.99
N PRO A 119 13.39 -12.56 5.29
CA PRO A 119 13.46 -13.68 6.23
C PRO A 119 13.16 -13.21 7.66
N TYR A 120 12.43 -14.00 8.45
CA TYR A 120 12.06 -13.65 9.83
C TYR A 120 13.26 -13.44 10.77
N ASP A 121 14.44 -13.97 10.40
CA ASP A 121 15.68 -13.93 11.19
C ASP A 121 16.77 -13.02 10.58
N ALA A 122 16.45 -12.20 9.57
CA ALA A 122 17.44 -11.35 8.92
C ALA A 122 17.78 -10.11 9.77
N VAL A 123 19.03 -10.02 10.21
CA VAL A 123 19.63 -8.78 10.73
C VAL A 123 19.95 -7.88 9.54
N VAL A 124 18.96 -7.12 9.07
CA VAL A 124 19.12 -6.19 7.96
C VAL A 124 19.65 -4.86 8.50
N ASN A 125 20.50 -4.16 7.74
CA ASN A 125 20.93 -2.81 8.09
C ASN A 125 19.81 -1.80 7.74
N LEU A 126 19.49 -0.85 8.62
CA LEU A 126 18.41 0.16 8.44
C LEU A 126 18.63 1.07 7.23
N GLU A 127 19.87 1.14 6.74
CA GLU A 127 20.26 1.85 5.53
C GLU A 127 19.54 1.34 4.27
N VAL A 128 19.27 0.02 4.21
CA VAL A 128 18.64 -0.60 3.04
C VAL A 128 17.16 -0.20 2.91
N PRO A 129 16.32 -0.28 3.97
CA PRO A 129 14.98 0.32 3.97
C PRO A 129 14.98 1.83 3.68
N GLY A 130 15.98 2.57 4.17
CA GLY A 130 16.08 4.02 3.94
C GLY A 130 16.31 4.38 2.46
N LEU A 131 17.27 3.73 1.80
CA LEU A 131 17.50 3.90 0.36
C LEU A 131 16.31 3.45 -0.48
N TRP A 132 15.64 2.38 -0.04
CA TRP A 132 14.42 1.90 -0.68
C TRP A 132 13.26 2.89 -0.54
N LEU A 133 13.06 3.47 0.66
CA LEU A 133 12.09 4.54 0.90
C LEU A 133 12.40 5.78 0.06
N GLY A 134 13.68 6.13 -0.10
CA GLY A 134 14.11 7.20 -1.00
C GLY A 134 13.71 6.94 -2.45
N ARG A 135 13.96 5.73 -2.96
CA ARG A 135 13.51 5.33 -4.31
C ARG A 135 11.99 5.35 -4.45
N ALA A 136 11.28 4.83 -3.46
CA ALA A 136 9.81 4.87 -3.44
C ALA A 136 9.30 6.32 -3.44
N GLY A 137 9.92 7.20 -2.67
CA GLY A 137 9.63 8.63 -2.65
C GLY A 137 9.86 9.31 -4.00
N ILE A 138 10.95 8.96 -4.71
CA ILE A 138 11.20 9.46 -6.08
C ILE A 138 10.10 9.01 -7.04
N VAL A 139 9.70 7.74 -6.99
CA VAL A 139 8.62 7.23 -7.86
C VAL A 139 7.32 7.97 -7.56
N VAL A 140 6.96 8.13 -6.28
CA VAL A 140 5.78 8.89 -5.86
C VAL A 140 5.85 10.34 -6.33
N LEU A 141 7.01 11.00 -6.21
CA LEU A 141 7.20 12.37 -6.65
C LEU A 141 7.02 12.51 -8.17
N ILE A 142 7.62 11.62 -8.95
CA ILE A 142 7.45 11.60 -10.41
C ILE A 142 5.98 11.38 -10.76
N SER A 143 5.32 10.40 -10.13
CA SER A 143 3.90 10.14 -10.33
C SER A 143 3.02 11.35 -9.96
N ALA A 144 3.35 12.06 -8.89
CA ALA A 144 2.64 13.27 -8.47
C ALA A 144 2.79 14.38 -9.52
N VAL A 145 4.02 14.64 -10.00
CA VAL A 145 4.28 15.63 -11.06
C VAL A 145 3.53 15.25 -12.33
N LEU A 146 3.60 13.99 -12.77
CA LEU A 146 2.87 13.52 -13.95
C LEU A 146 1.35 13.67 -13.78
N THR A 147 0.82 13.43 -12.58
CA THR A 147 -0.61 13.60 -12.28
C THR A 147 -1.01 15.07 -12.39
N VAL A 148 -0.21 15.98 -11.82
CA VAL A 148 -0.47 17.43 -11.93
C VAL A 148 -0.40 17.90 -13.37
N LEU A 149 0.61 17.46 -14.13
CA LEU A 149 0.75 17.79 -15.55
C LEU A 149 -0.43 17.25 -16.37
N ALA A 150 -0.83 16.00 -16.13
CA ALA A 150 -1.98 15.39 -16.80
C ALA A 150 -3.26 16.19 -16.51
N LEU A 151 -3.53 16.49 -15.24
CA LEU A 151 -4.70 17.29 -14.84
C LEU A 151 -4.69 18.68 -15.48
N GLY A 152 -3.53 19.34 -15.54
CA GLY A 152 -3.37 20.65 -16.18
C GLY A 152 -3.60 20.59 -17.70
N LEU A 153 -3.04 19.59 -18.37
CA LEU A 153 -3.22 19.38 -19.81
C LEU A 153 -4.66 19.02 -20.18
N THR A 154 -5.40 18.41 -19.25
CA THR A 154 -6.79 18.03 -19.46
C THR A 154 -7.80 19.07 -19.01
N ALA A 155 -7.37 20.17 -18.39
CA ALA A 155 -8.28 21.18 -17.86
C ALA A 155 -9.12 21.87 -18.97
N ASP A 156 -8.56 21.96 -20.17
CA ASP A 156 -9.19 22.57 -21.35
C ASP A 156 -9.86 21.54 -22.27
N LEU A 157 -9.83 20.25 -21.93
CA LEU A 157 -10.47 19.20 -22.73
C LEU A 157 -11.96 19.12 -22.40
N ASP A 158 -12.79 19.18 -23.44
CA ASP A 158 -14.21 18.85 -23.32
C ASP A 158 -14.42 17.40 -22.88
N GLY A 159 -15.54 17.14 -22.19
CA GLY A 159 -15.78 15.89 -21.45
C GLY A 159 -15.64 14.61 -22.27
N ASP A 160 -15.98 14.64 -23.56
CA ASP A 160 -15.88 13.47 -24.45
C ASP A 160 -14.42 13.14 -24.80
N ALA A 161 -13.60 14.17 -25.05
CA ALA A 161 -12.16 14.03 -25.30
C ALA A 161 -11.42 13.55 -24.04
N PHE A 162 -11.81 14.03 -22.87
CA PHE A 162 -11.28 13.57 -21.58
C PHE A 162 -11.60 12.09 -21.31
N GLN A 163 -12.83 11.66 -21.60
CA GLN A 163 -13.24 10.26 -21.45
C GLN A 163 -12.43 9.34 -22.37
N LEU A 164 -12.28 9.70 -23.65
CA LEU A 164 -11.47 8.94 -24.60
C LEU A 164 -10.01 8.87 -24.16
N ALA A 165 -9.41 9.98 -23.73
CA ALA A 165 -8.03 10.02 -23.24
C ALA A 165 -7.85 9.09 -22.02
N THR A 166 -8.81 9.07 -21.10
CA THR A 166 -8.79 8.20 -19.90
C THR A 166 -8.91 6.72 -20.28
N LEU A 167 -9.80 6.38 -21.21
CA LEU A 167 -9.98 5.00 -21.71
C LEU A 167 -8.73 4.50 -22.42
N VAL A 168 -8.12 5.32 -23.27
CA VAL A 168 -6.86 4.99 -23.95
C VAL A 168 -5.72 4.82 -22.95
N GLY A 169 -5.61 5.72 -21.96
CA GLY A 169 -4.63 5.61 -20.89
C GLY A 169 -4.77 4.30 -20.10
N LEU A 170 -6.00 3.92 -19.76
CA LEU A 170 -6.29 2.66 -19.06
C LEU A 170 -5.95 1.43 -19.91
N ALA A 171 -6.32 1.45 -21.20
CA ALA A 171 -6.00 0.38 -22.14
C ALA A 171 -4.48 0.22 -22.33
N ALA A 172 -3.74 1.33 -22.44
CA ALA A 172 -2.29 1.32 -22.52
C ALA A 172 -1.65 0.75 -21.24
N ALA A 173 -2.10 1.20 -20.06
CA ALA A 173 -1.58 0.73 -18.77
C ALA A 173 -1.82 -0.78 -18.57
N THR A 174 -3.03 -1.25 -18.89
CA THR A 174 -3.36 -2.69 -18.82
C THR A 174 -2.57 -3.51 -19.83
N GLY A 175 -2.41 -3.02 -21.06
CA GLY A 175 -1.59 -3.64 -22.10
C GLY A 175 -0.12 -3.80 -21.70
N VAL A 176 0.50 -2.73 -21.19
CA VAL A 176 1.88 -2.77 -20.68
C VAL A 176 2.01 -3.75 -19.52
N THR A 177 1.06 -3.75 -18.58
CA THR A 177 1.06 -4.69 -17.45
C THR A 177 0.98 -6.14 -17.94
N MET A 178 0.10 -6.43 -18.89
CA MET A 178 -0.05 -7.76 -19.47
C MET A 178 1.21 -8.20 -20.24
N LEU A 179 1.86 -7.27 -20.95
CA LEU A 179 3.14 -7.52 -21.62
C LEU A 179 4.24 -7.88 -20.61
N LEU A 180 4.38 -7.11 -19.52
CA LEU A 180 5.36 -7.38 -18.46
C LEU A 180 5.12 -8.75 -17.79
N VAL A 181 3.87 -9.10 -17.51
CA VAL A 181 3.52 -10.43 -16.97
C VAL A 181 3.88 -11.54 -17.96
N ARG A 182 3.67 -11.33 -19.26
CA ARG A 182 4.06 -12.32 -20.28
C ARG A 182 5.57 -12.48 -20.38
N LEU A 183 6.33 -11.40 -20.31
CA LEU A 183 7.79 -11.46 -20.37
C LEU A 183 8.38 -12.17 -19.15
N THR A 184 7.88 -11.86 -17.96
CA THR A 184 8.33 -12.49 -16.70
C THR A 184 7.96 -13.96 -16.58
N ARG A 185 6.90 -14.43 -17.25
CA ARG A 185 6.54 -15.87 -17.30
C ARG A 185 7.33 -16.66 -18.34
N ARG A 186 8.07 -16.00 -19.23
CA ARG A 186 8.88 -16.63 -20.29
C ARG A 186 10.35 -16.80 -19.90
N SER A 187 10.78 -16.19 -18.79
CA SER A 187 12.12 -16.35 -18.18
C SER A 187 12.06 -17.38 -17.07
#